data_AF-A0A2E3VWK1-F1
#
_entry.id   AF-A0A2E3VWK1-F1
#
_cell.length_a   1.000
_cell.length_b   1.000
_cell.length_c   1.000
_cell.angle_alpha   90.00
_cell.angle_beta   90.00
_cell.angle_gamma   90.00
#
_symmetry.space_group_name_H-M   'P 1'
#
loop_
_entity.id
_entity.type
_entity.pdbx_description
1 polymer ?
#
loop_
_entity_poly.entity_id
_entity_poly.type
_entity_poly.pdbx_seq_one_letter_code
_entity_poly.pdbx_strand_id
1 'polypeptide(L)'
;MKLLFLIATFLFSSCATKSTSVEGRDLEQLYQGAGVERYFLPDLPEWANFSSSSSCQRSTPIKFLNFSTLKASYSLSYQNLIHFQHMLNRRFELFRSQSDQPLYLKDEAFIFYNVYEQVAGGSKDFVTPNFDRVSLVWIDPHLNSLEKVDSTLNKEEVGKGHPVLVSACLNTKELEKLSEKKGWDRFGVKHIGSEMFSPYDAEVELGHDYSLNFSKFLPNKALYLFAPYKPKHFKGMIKLINN
;
A
#
# COMPACT_ATOMS: atom_id res chain seq x y z
N MET A 1 69.11 -9.17 36.50
CA MET A 1 67.82 -8.61 36.95
C MET A 1 67.04 -7.86 35.86
N LYS A 2 67.65 -7.01 35.01
CA LYS A 2 66.92 -6.27 33.96
C LYS A 2 66.25 -7.16 32.88
N LEU A 3 66.83 -8.32 32.55
CA LEU A 3 66.27 -9.23 31.54
C LEU A 3 65.02 -10.00 32.04
N LEU A 4 64.97 -10.35 33.33
CA LEU A 4 63.83 -11.02 33.96
C LEU A 4 62.60 -10.11 34.03
N PHE A 5 62.81 -8.80 34.19
CA PHE A 5 61.73 -7.82 34.20
C PHE A 5 61.11 -7.61 32.81
N LEU A 6 61.91 -7.79 31.75
CA LEU A 6 61.47 -7.66 30.35
C LEU A 6 60.65 -8.87 29.88
N ILE A 7 60.97 -10.07 30.37
CA ILE A 7 60.20 -11.30 30.09
C ILE A 7 58.88 -11.28 30.85
N ALA A 8 58.87 -10.77 32.09
CA ALA A 8 57.64 -10.63 32.86
C ALA A 8 56.65 -9.64 32.24
N THR A 9 57.12 -8.54 31.64
CA THR A 9 56.24 -7.55 30.99
C THR A 9 55.66 -8.05 29.65
N PHE A 10 56.34 -8.97 28.96
CA PHE A 10 55.83 -9.58 27.73
C PHE A 10 54.74 -10.64 27.97
N LEU A 11 54.73 -11.27 29.16
CA LEU A 11 53.72 -12.27 29.51
C LEU A 11 52.37 -11.65 29.93
N PHE A 12 52.34 -10.38 30.33
CA PHE A 12 51.11 -9.67 30.71
C PHE A 12 50.47 -8.85 29.58
N SER A 13 51.08 -8.79 28.39
CA SER A 13 50.49 -8.08 27.23
C SER A 13 49.63 -8.98 26.32
N SER A 14 49.34 -10.22 26.72
CA SER A 14 48.31 -11.01 26.05
C SER A 14 46.94 -10.44 26.39
N CYS A 15 46.52 -9.42 25.63
CA CYS A 15 45.11 -9.14 25.44
C CYS A 15 44.47 -10.44 24.96
N ALA A 16 43.74 -11.12 25.84
CA ALA A 16 42.77 -12.10 25.43
C ALA A 16 41.72 -11.34 24.62
N THR A 17 41.93 -11.24 23.31
CA THR A 17 40.84 -10.94 22.39
C THR A 17 39.86 -12.06 22.65
N LYS A 18 38.75 -11.75 23.32
CA LYS A 18 37.61 -12.65 23.41
C LYS A 18 37.40 -13.06 21.96
N SER A 19 37.67 -14.33 21.64
CA SER A 19 37.10 -14.88 20.43
C SER A 19 35.61 -14.74 20.70
N THR A 20 35.00 -13.71 20.13
CA THR A 20 33.60 -13.77 19.81
C THR A 20 33.55 -15.02 18.96
N SER A 21 33.15 -16.13 19.58
CA SER A 21 32.46 -17.18 18.86
C SER A 21 31.52 -16.39 17.96
N VAL A 22 31.70 -16.52 16.65
CA VAL A 22 30.71 -16.04 15.70
C VAL A 22 29.53 -16.98 15.93
N GLU A 23 28.82 -16.75 17.04
CA GLU A 23 27.47 -17.22 17.29
C GLU A 23 26.74 -16.84 16.01
N GLY A 24 26.21 -17.87 15.34
CA GLY A 24 25.79 -17.83 13.95
C GLY A 24 25.19 -16.48 13.62
N ARG A 25 25.95 -15.65 12.88
CA ARG A 25 25.39 -14.44 12.29
C ARG A 25 24.20 -14.93 11.50
N ASP A 26 23.02 -14.42 11.85
CA ASP A 26 21.80 -14.75 11.15
C ASP A 26 22.05 -14.48 9.67
N LEU A 27 22.18 -15.55 8.88
CA LEU A 27 22.57 -15.47 7.48
C LEU A 27 21.55 -14.64 6.69
N GLU A 28 20.34 -14.51 7.24
CA GLU A 28 19.27 -13.65 6.75
C GLU A 28 19.60 -12.15 6.83
N GLN A 29 20.41 -11.73 7.79
CA GLN A 29 20.89 -10.33 7.89
C GLN A 29 22.05 -10.03 6.93
N LEU A 30 22.73 -11.06 6.42
CA LEU A 30 23.84 -10.94 5.46
C LEU A 30 23.37 -10.95 3.99
N TYR A 31 22.06 -11.00 3.75
CA TYR A 31 21.50 -10.98 2.40
C TYR A 31 21.85 -9.66 1.68
N GLN A 32 22.61 -9.77 0.59
CA GLN A 32 22.80 -8.67 -0.36
C GLN A 32 21.49 -8.47 -1.13
N GLY A 33 20.96 -7.25 -1.12
CA GLY A 33 19.64 -6.93 -1.69
C GLY A 33 19.42 -7.53 -3.08
N ALA A 34 18.21 -8.02 -3.34
CA ALA A 34 17.85 -8.71 -4.58
C ALA A 34 17.69 -7.74 -5.77
N GLY A 35 17.91 -6.44 -5.55
CA GLY A 35 17.73 -5.39 -6.53
C GLY A 35 16.28 -4.94 -6.68
N VAL A 36 15.34 -5.51 -5.91
CA VAL A 36 13.92 -5.12 -5.91
C VAL A 36 13.71 -3.73 -5.29
N GLU A 37 14.66 -3.32 -4.43
CA GLU A 37 14.62 -2.09 -3.67
C GLU A 37 14.54 -0.85 -4.57
N ARG A 38 15.09 -0.94 -5.79
CA ARG A 38 15.04 0.11 -6.81
C ARG A 38 13.62 0.41 -7.34
N TYR A 39 12.68 -0.51 -7.12
CA TYR A 39 11.29 -0.38 -7.54
C TYR A 39 10.40 0.22 -6.45
N PHE A 40 10.95 0.53 -5.28
CA PHE A 40 10.24 1.24 -4.22
C PHE A 40 10.57 2.72 -4.25
N LEU A 41 9.59 3.53 -3.87
CA LEU A 41 9.86 4.88 -3.39
C LEU A 41 10.41 4.80 -1.95
N PRO A 42 11.09 5.86 -1.47
CA PRO A 42 11.49 5.94 -0.07
C PRO A 42 10.28 5.76 0.86
N ASP A 43 10.49 5.05 1.96
CA ASP A 43 9.46 4.86 2.98
C ASP A 43 9.07 6.21 3.58
N LEU A 44 7.76 6.42 3.73
CA LEU A 44 7.26 7.62 4.39
C LEU A 44 7.43 7.50 5.90
N PRO A 45 8.02 8.51 6.56
CA PRO A 45 7.99 8.57 8.02
C PRO A 45 6.55 8.79 8.51
N GLU A 46 6.25 8.38 9.75
CA GLU A 46 4.90 8.45 10.31
C GLU A 46 4.26 9.85 10.25
N TRP A 47 5.06 10.89 10.45
CA TRP A 47 4.60 12.29 10.37
C TRP A 47 4.20 12.73 8.96
N ALA A 48 4.75 12.08 7.92
CA ALA A 48 4.45 12.36 6.52
C ALA A 48 3.36 11.43 5.96
N ASN A 49 2.91 10.43 6.73
CA ASN A 49 1.84 9.51 6.33
C ASN A 49 0.45 10.14 6.45
N PHE A 50 0.27 11.27 5.77
CA PHE A 50 -0.93 12.10 5.81
C PHE A 50 -1.52 12.23 4.40
N SER A 51 -2.84 12.17 4.31
CA SER A 51 -3.57 12.56 3.10
C SER A 51 -3.95 14.03 3.23
N SER A 52 -3.20 14.91 2.55
CA SER A 52 -3.53 16.33 2.40
C SER A 52 -4.97 16.53 1.93
N SER A 53 -5.33 15.75 0.91
CA SER A 53 -6.60 15.90 0.20
C SER A 53 -7.81 15.35 0.95
N SER A 54 -7.61 14.45 1.92
CA SER A 54 -8.67 13.94 2.81
C SER A 54 -8.54 14.43 4.25
N SER A 55 -7.51 15.25 4.53
CA SER A 55 -7.22 15.83 5.85
C SER A 55 -7.13 14.80 6.98
N CYS A 56 -6.45 13.68 6.74
CA CYS A 56 -6.36 12.57 7.68
C CYS A 56 -4.95 11.96 7.71
N GLN A 57 -4.54 11.50 8.89
CA GLN A 57 -3.33 10.71 9.07
C GLN A 57 -3.69 9.22 8.90
N ARG A 58 -2.85 8.48 8.18
CA ARG A 58 -3.03 7.04 8.00
C ARG A 58 -2.31 6.30 9.13
N SER A 59 -2.98 5.32 9.71
CA SER A 59 -2.42 4.43 10.74
C SER A 59 -1.42 3.43 10.16
N THR A 60 -1.65 2.99 8.93
CA THR A 60 -0.84 1.95 8.30
C THR A 60 0.13 2.58 7.28
N PRO A 61 1.44 2.29 7.37
CA PRO A 61 2.42 2.76 6.39
C PRO A 61 2.22 2.04 5.06
N ILE A 62 2.18 2.82 3.97
CA ILE A 62 2.04 2.32 2.60
C ILE A 62 3.44 2.27 1.97
N LYS A 63 3.80 1.12 1.42
CA LYS A 63 4.98 0.98 0.55
C LYS A 63 4.59 1.42 -0.86
N PHE A 64 5.05 2.60 -1.28
CA PHE A 64 4.78 3.10 -2.62
C PHE A 64 5.78 2.53 -3.64
N LEU A 65 5.28 2.19 -4.82
CA LEU A 65 6.10 1.70 -5.91
C LEU A 65 6.58 2.86 -6.80
N ASN A 66 7.81 2.73 -7.31
CA ASN A 66 8.33 3.59 -8.36
C ASN A 66 7.75 3.16 -9.71
N PHE A 67 6.61 3.75 -10.08
CA PHE A 67 5.91 3.39 -11.31
C PHE A 67 6.75 3.65 -12.57
N SER A 68 7.59 4.69 -12.57
CA SER A 68 8.46 4.99 -13.72
C SER A 68 9.44 3.84 -13.98
N THR A 69 10.16 3.41 -12.95
CA THR A 69 11.11 2.30 -13.06
C THR A 69 10.40 0.99 -13.40
N LEU A 70 9.25 0.71 -12.76
CA LEU A 70 8.47 -0.49 -13.03
C LEU A 70 7.93 -0.53 -14.46
N LYS A 71 7.39 0.58 -14.97
CA LYS A 71 6.91 0.70 -16.35
C LYS A 71 8.05 0.48 -17.33
N ALA A 72 9.24 1.04 -17.07
CA ALA A 72 10.40 0.85 -17.92
C ALA A 72 10.92 -0.61 -17.92
N SER A 73 10.92 -1.29 -16.77
CA SER A 73 11.45 -2.66 -16.65
C SER A 73 10.46 -3.75 -17.05
N TYR A 74 9.17 -3.56 -16.77
CA TYR A 74 8.15 -4.61 -16.92
C TYR A 74 7.01 -4.24 -17.88
N SER A 75 7.00 -3.03 -18.45
CA SER A 75 5.98 -2.57 -19.40
C SER A 75 4.54 -2.70 -18.87
N LEU A 76 4.35 -2.55 -17.56
CA LEU A 76 3.04 -2.66 -16.92
C LEU A 76 2.16 -1.45 -17.26
N SER A 77 0.88 -1.70 -17.52
CA SER A 77 -0.13 -0.64 -17.67
C SER A 77 -0.38 0.08 -16.33
N TYR A 78 -0.97 1.28 -16.39
CA TYR A 78 -1.37 2.01 -15.18
C TYR A 78 -2.23 1.16 -14.25
N GLN A 79 -3.22 0.45 -14.81
CA GLN A 79 -4.09 -0.43 -14.04
C GLN A 79 -3.29 -1.53 -13.32
N ASN A 80 -2.35 -2.17 -14.02
CA ASN A 80 -1.51 -3.21 -13.44
C ASN A 80 -0.56 -2.67 -12.38
N LEU A 81 -0.02 -1.46 -12.55
CA LEU A 81 0.83 -0.80 -11.54
C LEU A 81 0.05 -0.55 -10.23
N ILE A 82 -1.19 -0.07 -10.32
CA ILE A 82 -2.06 0.14 -9.16
C ILE A 82 -2.38 -1.20 -8.48
N HIS A 83 -2.72 -2.25 -9.25
CA HIS A 83 -2.96 -3.58 -8.69
C HIS A 83 -1.70 -4.17 -8.04
N PHE A 84 -0.53 -3.99 -8.64
CA PHE A 84 0.73 -4.43 -8.05
C PHE A 84 0.95 -3.74 -6.70
N GLN A 85 0.87 -2.41 -6.64
CA GLN A 85 1.04 -1.69 -5.38
C GLN A 85 0.05 -2.15 -4.31
N HIS A 86 -1.22 -2.30 -4.69
CA HIS A 86 -2.28 -2.78 -3.79
C HIS A 86 -1.99 -4.18 -3.25
N MET A 87 -1.76 -5.14 -4.13
CA MET A 87 -1.51 -6.54 -3.76
C MET A 87 -0.25 -6.66 -2.91
N LEU A 88 0.81 -5.93 -3.27
CA LEU A 88 2.05 -5.92 -2.51
C LEU A 88 1.85 -5.43 -1.07
N ASN A 89 1.15 -4.31 -0.89
CA ASN A 89 0.85 -3.79 0.44
C ASN A 89 -0.01 -4.77 1.26
N ARG A 90 -1.00 -5.42 0.64
CA ARG A 90 -1.79 -6.47 1.30
C ARG A 90 -0.91 -7.65 1.76
N ARG A 91 0.06 -8.08 0.94
CA ARG A 91 0.97 -9.17 1.32
C ARG A 91 1.90 -8.77 2.46
N PHE A 92 2.43 -7.54 2.45
CA PHE A 92 3.24 -7.04 3.57
C PHE A 92 2.44 -6.93 4.87
N GLU A 93 1.20 -6.43 4.81
CA GLU A 93 0.32 -6.40 5.97
C GLU A 93 -0.03 -7.80 6.49
N LEU A 94 -0.25 -8.76 5.58
CA LEU A 94 -0.50 -10.15 5.95
C LEU A 94 0.72 -10.75 6.65
N PHE A 95 1.90 -10.60 6.07
CA PHE A 95 3.16 -11.06 6.64
C PHE A 95 3.38 -10.50 8.06
N ARG A 96 3.25 -9.18 8.23
CA ARG A 96 3.39 -8.50 9.53
C ARG A 96 2.34 -8.94 10.55
N SER A 97 1.17 -9.39 10.11
CA SER A 97 0.12 -9.87 11.02
C SER A 97 0.26 -11.34 11.43
N GLN A 98 1.09 -12.11 10.71
CA GLN A 98 1.30 -13.54 10.93
C GLN A 98 2.66 -13.86 11.56
N SER A 99 3.58 -12.88 11.58
CA SER A 99 4.95 -13.04 12.03
C SER A 99 5.36 -11.86 12.89
N ASP A 100 6.00 -12.15 14.02
CA ASP A 100 6.68 -11.15 14.86
C ASP A 100 8.06 -10.78 14.28
N GLN A 101 8.53 -11.48 13.24
CA GLN A 101 9.81 -11.20 12.59
C GLN A 101 9.71 -9.95 11.71
N PRO A 102 10.77 -9.13 11.64
CA PRO A 102 10.84 -8.05 10.68
C PRO A 102 10.80 -8.61 9.25
N LEU A 103 10.29 -7.81 8.31
CA LEU A 103 10.31 -8.16 6.89
C LEU A 103 11.75 -8.04 6.38
N TYR A 104 12.44 -9.16 6.20
CA TYR A 104 13.79 -9.20 5.64
C TYR A 104 13.79 -8.96 4.14
N LEU A 105 14.92 -8.49 3.59
CA LEU A 105 15.06 -8.16 2.16
C LEU A 105 14.74 -9.35 1.24
N LYS A 106 15.11 -10.57 1.65
CA LYS A 106 14.79 -11.79 0.90
C LYS A 106 13.28 -12.05 0.80
N ASP A 107 12.54 -11.80 1.88
CA ASP A 107 11.10 -12.00 1.95
C ASP A 107 10.39 -10.90 1.16
N GLU A 108 10.87 -9.65 1.28
CA GLU A 108 10.40 -8.53 0.46
C GLU A 108 10.54 -8.84 -1.04
N ALA A 109 11.71 -9.33 -1.46
CA ALA A 109 11.96 -9.74 -2.84
C ALA A 109 11.07 -10.91 -3.29
N PHE A 110 10.94 -11.94 -2.45
CA PHE A 110 10.05 -13.07 -2.74
C PHE A 110 8.60 -12.64 -2.93
N ILE A 111 8.08 -11.81 -2.02
CA ILE A 111 6.71 -11.28 -2.12
C ILE A 111 6.59 -10.42 -3.39
N PHE A 112 7.56 -9.55 -3.68
CA PHE A 112 7.56 -8.69 -4.85
C PHE A 112 7.44 -9.50 -6.16
N TYR A 113 8.30 -10.50 -6.36
CA TYR A 113 8.30 -11.29 -7.59
C TYR A 113 7.02 -12.13 -7.73
N ASN A 114 6.52 -12.71 -6.65
CA ASN A 114 5.25 -13.44 -6.68
C ASN A 114 4.06 -12.55 -7.06
N VAL A 115 3.99 -11.34 -6.49
CA VAL A 115 2.92 -10.40 -6.84
C VAL A 115 3.06 -9.92 -8.28
N TYR A 116 4.28 -9.66 -8.74
CA TYR A 116 4.54 -9.34 -10.15
C TYR A 116 4.01 -10.43 -11.08
N GLU A 117 4.38 -11.69 -10.85
CA GLU A 117 3.93 -12.82 -11.67
C GLU A 117 2.40 -12.96 -11.68
N GLN A 118 1.76 -12.76 -10.53
CA GLN A 118 0.29 -12.76 -10.42
C GLN A 118 -0.33 -11.65 -11.27
N VAL A 119 0.16 -10.41 -11.15
CA VAL A 119 -0.38 -9.27 -11.90
C VAL A 119 -0.10 -9.40 -13.40
N ALA A 120 1.09 -9.87 -13.78
CA ALA A 120 1.44 -10.13 -15.18
C ALA A 120 0.56 -11.24 -15.78
N GLY A 121 0.23 -12.26 -14.98
CA GLY A 121 -0.75 -13.30 -15.32
C GLY A 121 -2.21 -12.86 -15.29
N GLY A 122 -2.49 -11.60 -14.94
CA GLY A 122 -3.84 -11.02 -14.91
C GLY A 122 -4.62 -11.22 -13.61
N SER A 123 -4.00 -11.82 -12.59
CA SER A 123 -4.58 -11.97 -11.25
C SER A 123 -4.60 -10.63 -10.50
N LYS A 124 -5.71 -10.36 -9.82
CA LYS A 124 -5.99 -9.07 -9.16
C LYS A 124 -6.82 -9.30 -7.90
N ASP A 125 -6.39 -8.75 -6.77
CA ASP A 125 -7.18 -8.81 -5.52
C ASP A 125 -8.44 -7.95 -5.61
N PHE A 126 -8.35 -6.75 -6.21
CA PHE A 126 -9.52 -5.94 -6.54
C PHE A 126 -10.17 -6.46 -7.84
N VAL A 127 -11.27 -7.19 -7.70
CA VAL A 127 -12.07 -7.65 -8.85
C VAL A 127 -12.99 -6.53 -9.32
N THR A 128 -12.79 -6.05 -10.55
CA THR A 128 -13.64 -5.01 -11.15
C THR A 128 -15.10 -5.48 -11.25
N PRO A 129 -16.09 -4.67 -10.85
CA PRO A 129 -17.50 -5.02 -11.02
C PRO A 129 -17.88 -5.27 -12.48
N ASN A 130 -18.70 -6.31 -12.72
CA ASN A 130 -19.22 -6.58 -14.06
C ASN A 130 -20.23 -5.52 -14.54
N PHE A 131 -20.87 -4.81 -13.62
CA PHE A 131 -21.82 -3.71 -13.90
C PHE A 131 -21.20 -2.59 -14.73
N ASP A 132 -21.93 -2.04 -15.69
CA ASP A 132 -21.46 -0.90 -16.50
C ASP A 132 -21.34 0.38 -15.67
N ARG A 133 -22.23 0.55 -14.69
CA ARG A 133 -22.22 1.67 -13.74
C ARG A 133 -21.52 1.28 -12.43
N VAL A 134 -20.59 2.12 -12.00
CA VAL A 134 -19.92 2.01 -10.70
C VAL A 134 -20.26 3.23 -9.87
N SER A 135 -20.74 2.98 -8.65
CA SER A 135 -21.10 3.99 -7.66
C SER A 135 -19.96 4.11 -6.66
N LEU A 136 -19.05 5.05 -6.91
CA LEU A 136 -17.93 5.35 -6.03
C LEU A 136 -18.44 6.16 -4.84
N VAL A 137 -18.39 5.59 -3.65
CA VAL A 137 -18.83 6.24 -2.41
C VAL A 137 -17.59 6.66 -1.63
N TRP A 138 -17.33 7.97 -1.56
CA TRP A 138 -16.16 8.49 -0.86
C TRP A 138 -16.49 8.68 0.62
N ILE A 139 -15.81 7.93 1.50
CA ILE A 139 -16.17 7.87 2.91
C ILE A 139 -15.36 8.81 3.81
N ASP A 140 -14.21 9.31 3.34
CA ASP A 140 -13.29 10.09 4.19
C ASP A 140 -13.96 11.30 4.87
N PRO A 141 -14.80 12.10 4.17
CA PRO A 141 -15.49 13.24 4.79
C PRO A 141 -16.50 12.85 5.88
N HIS A 142 -16.79 11.56 6.02
CA HIS A 142 -17.83 11.01 6.89
C HIS A 142 -17.29 10.01 7.92
N LEU A 143 -15.96 9.86 8.06
CA LEU A 143 -15.38 8.93 9.05
C LEU A 143 -15.81 9.24 10.49
N ASN A 144 -16.09 10.50 10.80
CA ASN A 144 -16.61 10.94 12.11
C ASN A 144 -18.14 10.78 12.27
N SER A 145 -18.88 10.54 11.19
CA SER A 145 -20.35 10.35 11.20
C SER A 145 -20.75 9.37 10.10
N LEU A 146 -20.61 8.09 10.44
CA LEU A 146 -20.84 6.98 9.51
C LEU A 146 -22.32 6.83 9.11
N GLU A 147 -23.24 7.47 9.83
CA GLU A 147 -24.68 7.50 9.50
C GLU A 147 -24.92 8.12 8.12
N LYS A 148 -24.06 9.04 7.68
CA LYS A 148 -24.12 9.63 6.33
C LYS A 148 -23.69 8.65 5.24
N VAL A 149 -22.77 7.74 5.56
CA VAL A 149 -22.40 6.64 4.66
C VAL A 149 -23.54 5.63 4.58
N ASP A 150 -24.15 5.28 5.73
CA ASP A 150 -25.33 4.42 5.80
C ASP A 150 -26.47 4.98 4.93
N SER A 151 -26.81 6.26 5.10
CA SER A 151 -27.88 6.90 4.31
C SER A 151 -27.55 6.95 2.83
N THR A 152 -26.28 7.20 2.47
CA THR A 152 -25.79 7.16 1.08
C THR A 152 -25.99 5.79 0.45
N LEU A 153 -25.53 4.71 1.12
CA LEU A 153 -25.61 3.35 0.58
C LEU A 153 -27.05 2.86 0.38
N ASN A 154 -27.99 3.37 1.19
CA ASN A 154 -29.42 3.06 1.03
C ASN A 154 -30.12 3.85 -0.09
N LYS A 155 -29.48 4.84 -0.73
CA LYS A 155 -30.09 5.58 -1.84
C LYS A 155 -30.23 4.66 -3.06
N GLU A 156 -31.41 4.68 -3.68
CA GLU A 156 -31.68 3.97 -4.94
C GLU A 156 -30.65 4.31 -6.03
N GLU A 157 -30.21 5.56 -6.09
CA GLU A 157 -29.17 6.01 -7.03
C GLU A 157 -27.83 5.29 -6.87
N VAL A 158 -27.44 4.91 -5.65
CA VAL A 158 -26.24 4.10 -5.44
C VAL A 158 -26.47 2.70 -6.01
N GLY A 159 -27.63 2.12 -5.73
CA GLY A 159 -28.05 0.79 -6.19
C GLY A 159 -28.25 0.64 -7.72
N LYS A 160 -28.38 1.75 -8.46
CA LYS A 160 -28.35 1.74 -9.93
C LYS A 160 -26.99 1.35 -10.51
N GLY A 161 -25.94 1.35 -9.70
CA GLY A 161 -24.61 0.83 -10.03
C GLY A 161 -24.10 -0.10 -8.94
N HIS A 162 -22.88 -0.61 -9.12
CA HIS A 162 -22.23 -1.39 -8.06
C HIS A 162 -21.51 -0.45 -7.07
N PRO A 163 -21.82 -0.51 -5.76
CA PRO A 163 -21.19 0.34 -4.78
C PRO A 163 -19.73 -0.06 -4.54
N VAL A 164 -18.84 0.93 -4.58
CA VAL A 164 -17.43 0.78 -4.24
C VAL A 164 -17.08 1.85 -3.23
N LEU A 165 -16.73 1.44 -2.01
CA LEU A 165 -16.25 2.33 -0.96
C LEU A 165 -14.82 2.74 -1.28
N VAL A 166 -14.57 4.04 -1.23
CA VAL A 166 -13.26 4.61 -1.52
C VAL A 166 -12.79 5.41 -0.33
N SER A 167 -11.55 5.17 0.10
CA SER A 167 -10.90 5.94 1.16
C SER A 167 -9.43 6.19 0.82
N ALA A 168 -8.98 7.44 0.99
CA ALA A 168 -7.56 7.77 0.97
C ALA A 168 -6.98 7.85 2.39
N CYS A 169 -7.80 7.63 3.43
CA CYS A 169 -7.41 7.58 4.84
C CYS A 169 -7.20 6.16 5.35
N LEU A 170 -8.09 5.25 4.96
CA LEU A 170 -8.10 3.85 5.39
C LEU A 170 -7.54 2.97 4.27
N ASN A 171 -6.70 2.00 4.63
CA ASN A 171 -6.28 0.96 3.70
C ASN A 171 -7.43 -0.04 3.43
N THR A 172 -7.26 -0.94 2.47
CA THR A 172 -8.32 -1.90 2.12
C THR A 172 -8.71 -2.81 3.30
N LYS A 173 -7.76 -3.23 4.13
CA LYS A 173 -8.04 -4.09 5.31
C LYS A 173 -8.87 -3.36 6.38
N GLU A 174 -8.59 -2.09 6.62
CA GLU A 174 -9.34 -1.22 7.53
C GLU A 174 -10.75 -0.96 6.99
N LEU A 175 -10.89 -0.76 5.67
CA LEU A 175 -12.18 -0.63 4.99
C LEU A 175 -13.03 -1.90 5.06
N GLU A 176 -12.44 -3.07 4.84
CA GLU A 176 -13.10 -4.37 4.94
C GLU A 176 -13.64 -4.56 6.38
N LYS A 177 -12.81 -4.34 7.39
CA LYS A 177 -13.22 -4.41 8.82
C LYS A 177 -14.32 -3.41 9.18
N LEU A 178 -14.24 -2.19 8.66
CA LEU A 178 -15.27 -1.17 8.89
C LEU A 178 -16.60 -1.58 8.25
N SER A 179 -16.55 -2.14 7.04
CA SER A 179 -17.72 -2.61 6.30
C SER A 179 -18.43 -3.76 7.00
N GLU A 180 -17.67 -4.74 7.48
CA GLU A 180 -18.17 -5.85 8.28
C GLU A 180 -18.86 -5.34 9.55
N LYS A 181 -18.16 -4.49 10.32
CA LYS A 181 -18.70 -3.89 11.56
C LYS A 181 -20.01 -3.12 11.32
N LYS A 182 -20.16 -2.47 10.17
CA LYS A 182 -21.33 -1.66 9.81
C LYS A 182 -22.40 -2.45 9.03
N GLY A 183 -22.14 -3.71 8.69
CA GLY A 183 -23.04 -4.53 7.88
C GLY A 183 -23.21 -4.01 6.45
N TRP A 184 -22.19 -3.33 5.89
CA TRP A 184 -22.23 -2.82 4.52
C TRP A 184 -22.08 -3.92 3.47
N ASP A 185 -21.62 -5.11 3.86
CA ASP A 185 -21.51 -6.27 2.99
C ASP A 185 -22.85 -6.69 2.39
N ARG A 186 -23.97 -6.36 3.04
CA ARG A 186 -25.33 -6.58 2.50
C ARG A 186 -25.58 -5.85 1.17
N PHE A 187 -24.81 -4.80 0.88
CA PHE A 187 -24.88 -4.07 -0.38
C PHE A 187 -23.89 -4.63 -1.43
N GLY A 188 -23.10 -5.65 -1.08
CA GLY A 188 -22.08 -6.22 -1.94
C GLY A 188 -20.95 -5.24 -2.26
N VAL A 189 -20.59 -4.36 -1.32
CA VAL A 189 -19.58 -3.31 -1.54
C VAL A 189 -18.22 -3.92 -1.88
N LYS A 190 -17.48 -3.22 -2.74
CA LYS A 190 -16.03 -3.42 -2.90
C LYS A 190 -15.26 -2.25 -2.32
N HIS A 191 -13.96 -2.41 -2.16
CA HIS A 191 -13.12 -1.45 -1.44
C HIS A 191 -11.95 -1.00 -2.29
N ILE A 192 -11.73 0.32 -2.33
CA ILE A 192 -10.51 0.95 -2.85
C ILE A 192 -9.88 1.69 -1.68
N GLY A 193 -8.83 1.08 -1.12
CA GLY A 193 -8.08 1.62 0.01
C GLY A 193 -7.02 2.63 -0.38
N SER A 194 -6.48 3.28 0.65
CA SER A 194 -5.47 4.32 0.53
C SER A 194 -4.19 3.88 -0.18
N GLU A 195 -3.82 2.60 -0.08
CA GLU A 195 -2.66 2.02 -0.75
C GLU A 195 -2.81 1.90 -2.27
N MET A 196 -4.01 2.12 -2.81
CA MET A 196 -4.25 2.17 -4.25
C MET A 196 -4.00 3.55 -4.85
N PHE A 197 -3.87 4.60 -4.03
CA PHE A 197 -3.50 5.93 -4.49
C PHE A 197 -1.99 6.00 -4.68
N SER A 198 -1.53 6.76 -5.67
CA SER A 198 -0.10 6.84 -6.01
C SER A 198 0.31 8.30 -6.20
N PRO A 199 1.56 8.68 -5.86
CA PRO A 199 2.08 9.99 -6.25
C PRO A 199 2.28 10.09 -7.77
N TYR A 200 2.23 8.98 -8.51
CA TYR A 200 2.25 8.96 -9.96
C TYR A 200 0.86 9.09 -10.57
N ASP A 201 0.76 9.86 -11.65
CA ASP A 201 -0.46 9.96 -12.44
C ASP A 201 -0.64 8.81 -13.44
N ALA A 202 -1.64 8.92 -14.31
CA ALA A 202 -1.96 7.89 -15.31
C ALA A 202 -0.89 7.74 -16.41
N GLU A 203 -0.12 8.80 -16.67
CA GLU A 203 0.96 8.79 -17.66
C GLU A 203 2.30 8.37 -17.03
N VAL A 204 2.31 8.17 -15.70
CA VAL A 204 3.44 7.79 -14.87
C VAL A 204 4.39 8.96 -14.62
N GLU A 205 3.84 10.17 -14.57
CA GLU A 205 4.54 11.36 -14.12
C GLU A 205 4.34 11.56 -12.61
N LEU A 206 5.40 11.98 -11.93
CA LEU A 206 5.35 12.22 -10.49
C LEU A 206 4.62 13.53 -10.19
N GLY A 207 3.53 13.46 -9.43
CA GLY A 207 2.75 14.59 -8.96
C GLY A 207 3.02 14.96 -7.50
N HIS A 208 2.30 15.98 -7.03
CA HIS A 208 2.41 16.51 -5.66
C HIS A 208 1.43 15.91 -4.65
N ASP A 209 0.41 15.19 -5.13
CA ASP A 209 -0.62 14.55 -4.30
C ASP A 209 -0.73 13.07 -4.66
N TYR A 210 -1.13 12.25 -3.69
CA TYR A 210 -1.50 10.85 -3.92
C TYR A 210 -2.86 10.78 -4.60
N SER A 211 -2.89 10.33 -5.85
CA SER A 211 -4.09 10.35 -6.69
C SER A 211 -4.39 8.99 -7.31
N LEU A 212 -5.63 8.82 -7.76
CA LEU A 212 -6.08 7.65 -8.50
C LEU A 212 -6.90 8.12 -9.70
N ASN A 213 -6.52 7.67 -10.91
CA ASN A 213 -7.30 7.89 -12.12
C ASN A 213 -8.31 6.76 -12.32
N PHE A 214 -9.54 6.99 -11.89
CA PHE A 214 -10.59 5.97 -11.93
C PHE A 214 -10.98 5.57 -13.36
N SER A 215 -10.93 6.48 -14.34
CA SER A 215 -11.23 6.12 -15.74
C SER A 215 -10.21 5.16 -16.35
N LYS A 216 -8.96 5.23 -15.90
CA LYS A 216 -7.88 4.35 -16.34
C LYS A 216 -7.82 3.07 -15.51
N PHE A 217 -8.18 3.15 -14.23
CA PHE A 217 -8.25 2.00 -13.33
C PHE A 217 -9.48 1.11 -13.58
N LEU A 218 -10.63 1.71 -13.89
CA LEU A 218 -11.90 1.06 -14.23
C LEU A 218 -12.30 1.42 -15.67
N PRO A 219 -11.57 0.93 -16.68
CA PRO A 219 -11.86 1.26 -18.07
C PRO A 219 -13.27 0.81 -18.47
N ASN A 220 -13.90 1.56 -19.36
CA ASN A 220 -15.24 1.27 -19.91
C ASN A 220 -16.37 1.24 -18.88
N LYS A 221 -16.20 1.87 -17.71
CA LYS A 221 -17.24 2.01 -16.69
C LYS A 221 -17.78 3.43 -16.62
N ALA A 222 -19.08 3.56 -16.41
CA ALA A 222 -19.72 4.83 -16.09
C ALA A 222 -19.55 5.11 -14.58
N LEU A 223 -18.71 6.10 -14.26
CA LEU A 223 -18.29 6.39 -12.89
C LEU A 223 -19.10 7.52 -12.26
N TYR A 224 -19.79 7.22 -11.17
CA TYR A 224 -20.60 8.15 -10.40
C TYR A 224 -20.03 8.31 -9.01
N LEU A 225 -19.66 9.53 -8.63
CA LEU A 225 -19.13 9.85 -7.31
C LEU A 225 -20.24 10.31 -6.39
N PHE A 226 -20.39 9.64 -5.25
CA PHE A 226 -21.21 10.06 -4.14
C PHE A 226 -20.30 10.69 -3.09
N ALA A 227 -20.31 12.02 -3.03
CA ALA A 227 -19.42 12.81 -2.19
C ALA A 227 -20.01 14.20 -1.92
N PRO A 228 -19.62 14.87 -0.82
CA PRO A 228 -20.05 16.25 -0.56
C PRO A 228 -19.43 17.27 -1.52
N TYR A 229 -18.27 16.94 -2.11
CA TYR A 229 -17.57 17.75 -3.11
C TYR A 229 -16.71 16.87 -4.01
N LYS A 230 -16.21 17.40 -5.13
CA LYS A 230 -15.27 16.68 -6.01
C LYS A 230 -13.85 16.74 -5.43
N PRO A 231 -13.28 15.62 -4.93
CA PRO A 231 -11.91 15.61 -4.43
C PRO A 231 -10.90 15.79 -5.56
N LYS A 232 -9.89 16.63 -5.36
CA LYS A 232 -8.85 16.91 -6.38
C LYS A 232 -8.02 15.69 -6.75
N HIS A 233 -7.86 14.74 -5.82
CA HIS A 233 -7.07 13.52 -5.97
C HIS A 233 -7.81 12.39 -6.70
N PHE A 234 -9.12 12.53 -6.94
CA PHE A 234 -9.87 11.59 -7.79
C PHE A 234 -9.82 12.10 -9.23
N LYS A 235 -9.00 11.46 -10.06
CA LYS A 235 -8.82 11.80 -11.47
C LYS A 235 -9.71 10.93 -12.35
N GLY A 236 -10.01 11.38 -13.57
CA GLY A 236 -10.81 10.61 -14.54
C GLY A 236 -12.28 10.40 -14.14
N MET A 237 -12.86 11.31 -13.36
CA MET A 237 -14.23 11.21 -12.85
C MET A 237 -15.26 11.90 -13.75
N ILE A 238 -16.39 11.23 -14.00
CA ILE A 238 -17.39 11.67 -14.99
C ILE A 238 -18.55 12.45 -14.37
N LYS A 239 -19.14 12.00 -13.24
CA LYS A 239 -20.28 12.69 -12.62
C LYS A 239 -20.24 12.70 -11.09
N LEU A 240 -20.38 13.88 -10.49
CA LEU A 240 -20.57 14.06 -9.04
C LEU A 240 -22.07 14.06 -8.73
N ILE A 241 -22.46 13.32 -7.69
CA ILE A 241 -23.77 13.34 -7.05
C ILE A 241 -23.53 13.86 -5.63
N ASN A 242 -23.98 15.09 -5.39
CA ASN A 242 -23.86 15.72 -4.07
C ASN A 242 -24.74 14.97 -3.07
N ASN A 243 -24.13 14.56 -1.96
CA ASN A 243 -24.79 13.92 -0.83
C ASN A 243 -24.72 14.78 0.43
#